data_AF-A0A971H489-F1
#
_entry.id   AF-A0A971H489-F1
#
_cell.length_a   1.000
_cell.length_b   1.000
_cell.length_c   1.000
_cell.angle_alpha   90.00
_cell.angle_beta   90.00
_cell.angle_gamma   90.00
#
_symmetry.space_group_name_H-M   'P 1'
#
loop_
_entity.id
_entity.type
_entity.pdbx_description
1 polymer ?
#
loop_
_entity_poly.entity_id
_entity_poly.type
_entity_poly.pdbx_seq_one_letter_code
_entity_poly.pdbx_strand_id
1 'polypeptide(L)'
;MSRKPFYLSRHGNIWYARIIDQQTGRQLSALSTGQKDRDLAIMTVSKWFVEGLPKTKSKPKRHVSEAITINRLFDIVETIDITNQEAEHILNILKQRGLLAKMKQVEERDFITYLLNFYDFDSSPYVREKRAHGQSIGRTHCMDS
;
A
#
# COMPACT_ATOMS: atom_id res chain seq x y z
N MET A 1 -15.73 13.47 -29.75
CA MET A 1 -15.63 12.01 -30.00
C MET A 1 -15.96 11.28 -28.71
N SER A 2 -16.92 10.35 -28.72
CA SER A 2 -17.30 9.58 -27.53
C SER A 2 -16.13 8.71 -27.08
N ARG A 3 -15.65 8.88 -25.84
CA ARG A 3 -14.58 8.06 -25.28
C ARG A 3 -15.15 6.66 -25.00
N LYS A 4 -14.49 5.62 -25.51
CA LYS A 4 -14.93 4.24 -25.29
C LYS A 4 -14.84 3.91 -23.79
N PRO A 5 -15.89 3.33 -23.18
CA PRO A 5 -15.91 3.07 -21.73
C PRO A 5 -14.94 1.97 -21.28
N PHE A 6 -14.50 1.10 -22.20
CA PHE A 6 -13.54 0.03 -21.95
C PHE A 6 -12.86 -0.42 -23.24
N TYR A 7 -11.77 -1.18 -23.09
CA TYR A 7 -11.09 -1.91 -24.15
C TYR A 7 -11.06 -3.40 -23.83
N LEU A 8 -11.15 -4.24 -24.86
CA LEU A 8 -10.95 -5.68 -24.76
C LEU A 8 -9.61 -6.07 -25.35
N SER A 9 -8.86 -6.89 -24.63
CA SER A 9 -7.63 -7.52 -25.09
C SER A 9 -7.71 -9.03 -24.89
N ARG A 10 -7.22 -9.80 -25.85
CA ARG A 10 -7.21 -11.26 -25.77
C ARG A 10 -5.90 -11.73 -25.13
N HIS A 11 -5.99 -12.62 -24.14
CA HIS A 11 -4.85 -13.32 -23.56
C HIS A 11 -5.13 -14.83 -23.61
N GLY A 12 -4.41 -15.53 -24.49
CA GLY A 12 -4.75 -16.91 -24.86
C GLY A 12 -6.12 -17.00 -25.51
N ASN A 13 -7.02 -17.79 -24.92
CA ASN A 13 -8.39 -17.96 -25.39
C ASN A 13 -9.42 -17.16 -24.60
N ILE A 14 -9.01 -16.30 -23.67
CA ILE A 14 -9.93 -15.54 -22.82
C ILE A 14 -9.79 -14.05 -23.12
N TRP A 15 -10.91 -13.36 -23.19
CA TRP A 15 -10.97 -11.90 -23.29
C TRP A 15 -10.85 -11.25 -21.91
N TYR A 16 -10.04 -10.21 -21.85
CA TYR A 16 -9.83 -9.36 -20.67
C TYR A 16 -10.28 -7.95 -20.99
N ALA A 17 -10.87 -7.27 -20.01
CA ALA A 17 -11.36 -5.92 -20.14
C ALA A 17 -10.55 -4.94 -19.30
N ARG A 18 -10.14 -3.82 -19.90
CA ARG A 18 -9.62 -2.65 -19.20
C ARG A 18 -10.67 -1.57 -19.24
N ILE A 19 -11.18 -1.20 -18.08
CA ILE A 19 -12.22 -0.17 -17.94
C ILE A 19 -11.54 1.18 -17.82
N ILE A 20 -12.12 2.20 -18.46
CA ILE A 20 -11.66 3.58 -18.37
C ILE A 20 -12.57 4.33 -17.40
N ASP A 21 -11.96 4.99 -16.42
CA ASP A 21 -12.67 5.98 -15.61
C ASP A 21 -13.01 7.19 -16.47
N GLN A 22 -14.30 7.51 -16.60
CA GLN A 22 -14.77 8.59 -17.46
C GLN A 22 -14.41 9.99 -16.94
N GLN A 23 -14.18 10.13 -15.63
CA GLN A 23 -13.84 11.42 -15.02
C GLN A 23 -12.34 11.69 -15.08
N THR A 24 -11.51 10.70 -14.73
CA THR A 24 -10.04 10.86 -14.70
C THR A 24 -9.35 10.44 -16.00
N GLY A 25 -10.02 9.68 -16.86
CA GLY A 25 -9.45 9.10 -18.08
C GLY A 25 -8.46 7.96 -17.83
N ARG A 26 -8.22 7.57 -16.57
CA ARG A 26 -7.27 6.51 -16.21
C ARG A 26 -7.84 5.12 -16.50
N GLN A 27 -6.97 4.19 -16.86
CA GLN A 27 -7.33 2.79 -17.10
C GLN A 27 -7.17 1.96 -15.83
N LEU A 28 -8.18 1.18 -15.49
CA LEU A 28 -8.10 0.17 -14.44
C LEU A 28 -7.31 -1.06 -14.90
N SER A 29 -6.92 -1.89 -13.94
CA SER A 29 -6.27 -3.17 -14.20
C SER A 29 -7.16 -4.07 -15.06
N ALA A 30 -6.52 -4.92 -15.87
CA ALA A 30 -7.23 -5.83 -16.76
C ALA A 30 -7.97 -6.91 -15.96
N LEU A 31 -9.29 -7.00 -16.16
CA LEU A 31 -10.14 -8.00 -15.52
C LEU A 31 -10.52 -9.09 -16.52
N SER A 32 -10.39 -10.35 -16.13
CA SER A 32 -10.80 -11.47 -16.97
C SER A 32 -12.33 -11.50 -17.10
N THR A 33 -12.82 -11.58 -18.34
CA THR A 33 -14.26 -11.80 -18.60
C THR A 33 -14.64 -13.27 -18.50
N GLY A 34 -13.66 -14.17 -18.56
CA GLY A 34 -13.89 -15.63 -18.67
C GLY A 34 -14.44 -16.08 -20.02
N GLN A 35 -14.70 -15.16 -20.95
CA GLN A 35 -15.34 -15.46 -22.23
C GLN A 35 -14.30 -15.67 -23.33
N LYS A 36 -14.58 -16.63 -24.23
CA LYS A 36 -13.76 -16.89 -25.44
C LYS A 36 -14.26 -16.11 -26.65
N ASP A 37 -15.55 -15.83 -26.67
CA ASP A 37 -16.20 -15.04 -27.69
C ASP A 37 -16.17 -13.54 -27.33
N ARG A 38 -16.03 -12.70 -28.35
CA ARG A 38 -15.86 -11.26 -28.15
C ARG A 38 -17.19 -10.59 -27.76
N ASP A 39 -18.31 -11.02 -28.34
CA ASP A 39 -19.61 -10.41 -28.08
C ASP A 39 -20.09 -10.79 -26.68
N LEU A 40 -19.87 -12.04 -26.26
CA LEU A 40 -20.10 -12.45 -24.87
C LEU A 40 -19.22 -11.69 -23.88
N ALA A 41 -17.97 -11.38 -24.24
CA ALA A 41 -17.09 -10.56 -23.43
C ALA A 41 -17.63 -9.12 -23.28
N ILE A 42 -18.13 -8.53 -24.37
CA ILE A 42 -18.78 -7.20 -24.35
C ILE A 42 -19.99 -7.23 -23.41
N MET A 43 -20.89 -8.21 -23.56
CA MET A 43 -22.06 -8.33 -22.69
C MET A 43 -21.68 -8.47 -21.21
N THR A 44 -20.64 -9.25 -20.92
CA THR A 44 -20.14 -9.45 -19.55
C THR A 44 -19.63 -8.14 -18.94
N VAL A 45 -18.87 -7.35 -19.71
CA VAL A 45 -18.37 -6.05 -19.25
C VAL A 45 -19.50 -5.04 -19.10
N SER A 46 -20.46 -5.02 -20.03
CA SER A 46 -21.67 -4.19 -19.92
C SER A 46 -22.45 -4.49 -18.64
N LYS A 47 -22.58 -5.77 -18.28
CA LYS A 47 -23.20 -6.20 -17.01
C LYS A 47 -22.48 -5.64 -15.79
N TRP A 48 -21.15 -5.53 -15.83
CA TRP A 48 -20.38 -4.93 -14.73
C TRP A 48 -20.65 -3.43 -14.53
N PHE A 49 -21.05 -2.69 -15.56
CA PHE A 49 -21.45 -1.28 -15.39
C PHE A 49 -22.77 -1.13 -14.63
N VAL A 50 -23.61 -2.16 -14.64
CA VAL A 50 -24.89 -2.17 -13.91
C VAL A 50 -24.73 -2.79 -12.52
N GLU A 51 -24.01 -3.92 -12.44
CA GLU A 51 -23.93 -4.75 -11.22
C GLU A 51 -22.65 -4.55 -10.40
N GLY A 52 -21.67 -3.83 -10.96
CA GLY A 52 -20.35 -3.65 -10.40
C GLY A 52 -19.30 -4.64 -10.89
N LEU A 53 -18.03 -4.33 -10.57
CA LEU A 53 -16.87 -5.08 -11.07
C LEU A 53 -16.69 -6.44 -10.39
N PRO A 54 -16.21 -7.45 -11.14
CA PRO A 54 -15.90 -8.78 -10.60
C PRO A 54 -14.72 -8.69 -9.62
N LYS A 55 -14.77 -9.55 -8.61
CA LYS A 55 -13.81 -9.53 -7.51
C LYS A 55 -12.71 -10.54 -7.81
N THR A 56 -11.47 -10.08 -7.89
CA THR A 56 -10.31 -10.96 -7.78
C THR A 56 -10.34 -11.61 -6.40
N LYS A 57 -10.05 -12.91 -6.31
CA LYS A 57 -10.14 -13.71 -5.09
C LYS A 57 -9.17 -13.22 -4.02
N SER A 58 -9.54 -12.17 -3.28
CA SER A 58 -8.97 -11.80 -1.98
C SER A 58 -9.82 -10.69 -1.36
N LYS A 59 -10.37 -10.97 -0.17
CA LYS A 59 -11.05 -10.06 0.78
C LYS A 59 -12.52 -9.68 0.52
N PRO A 60 -13.28 -9.43 1.62
CA PRO A 60 -14.72 -9.22 1.59
C PRO A 60 -15.15 -8.03 0.74
N LYS A 61 -16.40 -8.15 0.29
CA LYS A 61 -17.02 -7.33 -0.74
C LYS A 61 -17.25 -5.88 -0.26
N ARG A 62 -16.38 -4.93 -0.62
CA ARG A 62 -16.76 -3.50 -0.62
C ARG A 62 -17.73 -3.21 -1.75
N HIS A 63 -18.67 -2.29 -1.53
CA HIS A 63 -19.57 -1.78 -2.57
C HIS A 63 -18.77 -0.87 -3.54
N VAL A 64 -19.20 -0.75 -4.80
CA VAL A 64 -18.47 0.06 -5.79
C VAL A 64 -18.37 1.52 -5.34
N SER A 65 -19.44 2.07 -4.77
CA SER A 65 -19.41 3.43 -4.21
C SER A 65 -18.39 3.55 -3.08
N GLU A 66 -18.26 2.54 -2.23
CA GLU A 66 -17.33 2.54 -1.10
C GLU A 66 -15.87 2.50 -1.58
N ALA A 67 -15.57 1.70 -2.61
CA ALA A 67 -14.24 1.67 -3.22
C ALA A 67 -13.89 3.01 -3.89
N ILE A 68 -14.84 3.63 -4.58
CA ILE A 68 -14.68 4.95 -5.19
C ILE A 68 -14.42 6.01 -4.11
N THR A 69 -15.18 6.00 -3.01
CA THR A 69 -15.01 6.95 -1.91
C THR A 69 -13.65 6.82 -1.25
N ILE A 70 -13.16 5.60 -1.03
CA ILE A 70 -11.82 5.38 -0.44
C ILE A 70 -10.71 5.89 -1.36
N ASN A 71 -10.79 5.62 -2.67
CA ASN A 71 -9.79 6.12 -3.60
C ASN A 71 -9.78 7.65 -3.65
N ARG A 72 -10.96 8.29 -3.64
CA ARG A 72 -11.07 9.75 -3.54
C ARG A 72 -10.46 10.31 -2.26
N LEU A 73 -10.65 9.61 -1.14
CA LEU A 73 -10.04 10.01 0.13
C LEU A 73 -8.50 10.02 0.03
N PHE A 74 -7.90 8.99 -0.58
CA PHE A 74 -6.45 8.96 -0.78
C PHE A 74 -5.98 10.09 -1.69
N ASP A 75 -6.66 10.32 -2.82
CA ASP A 75 -6.31 11.41 -3.73
C ASP A 75 -6.39 12.79 -3.04
N ILE A 76 -7.41 13.01 -2.20
CA ILE A 76 -7.56 14.26 -1.43
C ILE A 76 -6.41 14.40 -0.44
N VAL A 77 -6.13 13.36 0.35
CA VAL A 77 -5.05 13.39 1.37
C VAL A 77 -3.67 13.60 0.74
N GLU A 78 -3.44 13.12 -0.48
CA GLU A 78 -2.18 13.34 -1.22
C GLU A 78 -2.02 14.75 -1.79
N THR A 79 -3.13 15.48 -2.04
CA THR A 79 -3.10 16.73 -2.82
C THR A 79 -3.40 17.99 -2.01
N ILE A 80 -4.11 17.86 -0.89
CA ILE A 80 -4.40 18.98 0.01
C ILE A 80 -3.20 19.32 0.88
N ASP A 81 -2.97 20.61 1.12
CA ASP A 81 -2.05 21.07 2.15
C ASP A 81 -2.65 20.78 3.53
N ILE A 82 -2.12 19.75 4.21
CA ILE A 82 -2.55 19.34 5.55
C ILE A 82 -1.62 19.99 6.58
N THR A 83 -2.20 20.66 7.57
CA THR A 83 -1.44 21.20 8.71
C THR A 83 -0.99 20.09 9.66
N ASN A 84 0.03 20.35 10.47
CA ASN A 84 0.51 19.38 11.47
C ASN A 84 -0.60 18.93 12.44
N GLN A 85 -1.52 19.83 12.81
CA GLN A 85 -2.65 19.51 13.70
C GLN A 85 -3.65 18.55 13.04
N GLU A 86 -3.95 18.75 11.76
CA GLU A 86 -4.86 17.90 11.00
C GLU A 86 -4.24 16.52 10.74
N ALA A 87 -2.95 16.47 10.43
CA ALA A 87 -2.21 15.22 10.29
C ALA A 87 -2.21 14.41 11.59
N GLU A 88 -2.01 15.07 12.72
CA GLU A 88 -2.07 14.43 14.04
C GLU A 88 -3.48 13.89 14.35
N HIS A 89 -4.52 14.64 13.97
CA HIS A 89 -5.89 14.19 14.11
C HIS A 89 -6.19 12.93 13.26
N ILE A 90 -5.74 12.88 12.00
CA ILE A 90 -5.84 11.70 11.12
C ILE A 90 -5.13 10.51 11.74
N LEU A 91 -3.90 10.71 12.24
CA LEU A 91 -3.12 9.66 12.90
C LEU A 91 -3.84 9.11 14.13
N ASN A 92 -4.45 9.97 14.95
CA ASN A 92 -5.19 9.54 16.14
C ASN A 92 -6.41 8.69 15.77
N ILE A 93 -7.15 9.03 14.72
CA ILE A 93 -8.25 8.18 14.20
C ILE A 93 -7.72 6.80 13.81
N LEU A 94 -6.60 6.73 13.09
CA LEU A 94 -6.01 5.46 12.66
C LEU A 94 -5.50 4.63 13.85
N LYS A 95 -4.95 5.26 14.89
CA LYS A 95 -4.53 4.61 16.15
C LYS A 95 -5.74 4.02 16.89
N GLN A 96 -6.79 4.82 17.10
CA GLN A 96 -8.01 4.38 17.79
C GLN A 96 -8.68 3.19 17.10
N ARG A 97 -8.60 3.14 15.77
CA ARG A 97 -9.12 2.02 14.98
C ARG A 97 -8.22 0.77 14.97
N GLY A 98 -7.07 0.82 15.66
CA GLY A 98 -6.10 -0.28 15.67
C GLY A 98 -5.47 -0.57 14.31
N LEU A 99 -5.49 0.39 13.39
CA LEU A 99 -4.97 0.24 12.01
C LEU A 99 -3.48 0.58 11.90
N LEU A 100 -2.89 1.14 12.96
CA LEU A 100 -1.46 1.37 13.06
C LEU A 100 -0.86 0.29 13.97
N ALA A 101 0.04 -0.52 13.41
CA ALA A 101 0.93 -1.34 14.24
C ALA A 101 1.74 -0.40 15.14
N LYS A 102 2.08 -0.86 16.37
CA LYS A 102 2.94 -0.10 17.29
C LYS A 102 4.10 0.50 16.50
N MET A 103 4.12 1.82 16.36
CA MET A 103 5.19 2.49 15.64
C MET A 103 6.48 2.09 16.32
N LYS A 104 7.42 1.55 15.54
CA LYS A 104 8.80 1.51 15.97
C LYS A 104 9.14 2.99 16.18
N GLN A 105 9.23 3.44 17.43
CA GLN A 105 9.76 4.76 17.71
C GLN A 105 11.11 4.77 17.04
N VAL A 106 11.22 5.50 15.94
CA VAL A 106 12.52 5.91 15.44
C VAL A 106 13.00 6.83 16.55
N GLU A 107 13.85 6.30 17.42
CA GLU A 107 14.60 7.18 18.29
C GLU A 107 15.42 8.05 17.35
N GLU A 108 15.03 9.31 17.26
CA GLU A 108 15.75 10.33 16.53
C GLU A 108 17.03 10.62 17.33
N ARG A 109 17.99 9.70 17.22
CA ARG A 109 19.30 9.85 17.82
C ARG A 109 20.14 10.67 16.85
N ASP A 110 20.78 11.71 17.38
CA ASP A 110 21.85 12.39 16.66
C ASP A 110 22.87 11.36 16.14
N PHE A 111 23.23 11.46 14.86
CA PHE A 111 24.05 10.46 14.17
C PHE A 111 25.43 10.31 14.83
N ILE A 112 26.02 11.43 15.28
CA ILE A 112 27.32 11.41 15.96
C ILE A 112 27.20 10.71 17.31
N THR A 113 26.17 11.05 18.08
CA THR A 113 25.85 10.39 19.34
C THR A 113 25.59 8.89 19.15
N TYR A 114 24.93 8.50 18.06
CA TYR A 114 24.75 7.09 17.72
C TYR A 114 26.08 6.39 17.45
N LEU A 115 26.97 6.98 16.64
CA LEU A 115 28.28 6.40 16.33
C LEU A 115 29.16 6.26 17.57
N LEU A 116 29.21 7.28 18.43
CA LEU A 116 29.98 7.25 19.68
C LEU A 116 29.53 6.11 20.61
N ASN A 117 28.23 5.83 20.63
CA ASN A 117 27.67 4.78 21.48
C ASN A 117 27.53 3.43 20.77
N PHE A 118 27.87 3.34 19.48
CA PHE A 118 27.61 2.15 18.67
C PHE A 118 28.48 0.97 19.11
N TYR A 119 29.75 1.22 19.45
CA TYR A 119 30.68 0.21 19.95
C TYR A 119 30.79 0.16 21.48
N ASP A 120 30.04 0.97 22.22
CA ASP A 120 30.11 0.98 23.68
C ASP A 120 29.79 -0.40 24.26
N PHE A 121 30.73 -0.96 25.01
CA PHE A 121 30.66 -2.37 25.41
C PHE A 121 29.50 -2.67 26.37
N ASP A 122 29.13 -1.71 27.21
CA ASP A 122 28.15 -1.91 28.28
C ASP A 122 26.73 -1.53 27.85
N SER A 123 26.57 -0.46 27.07
CA SER A 123 25.28 0.11 26.71
C SER A 123 24.81 -0.21 25.29
N SER A 124 25.72 -0.52 24.35
CA SER A 124 25.36 -0.71 22.93
C SER A 124 24.38 -1.87 22.74
N PRO A 125 23.23 -1.63 22.08
CA PRO A 125 22.32 -2.68 21.66
C PRO A 125 23.02 -3.72 20.76
N TYR A 126 23.92 -3.28 19.87
CA TYR A 126 24.64 -4.15 18.94
C TYR A 126 25.55 -5.15 19.67
N VAL A 127 26.37 -4.66 20.62
CA VAL A 127 27.29 -5.50 21.40
C VAL A 127 26.48 -6.52 22.23
N ARG A 128 25.38 -6.06 22.83
CA ARG A 128 24.48 -6.91 23.63
C ARG A 128 23.85 -8.03 22.80
N GLU A 129 23.36 -7.72 21.61
CA GLU A 129 22.75 -8.69 20.70
C GLU A 129 23.77 -9.71 20.20
N LYS A 130 24.98 -9.28 19.81
CA LYS A 130 26.08 -10.20 19.45
C LYS A 130 26.40 -11.19 20.57
N ARG A 131 26.51 -10.71 21.80
CA ARG A 131 26.78 -11.57 22.98
C ARG A 131 25.62 -12.51 23.26
N ALA A 132 24.37 -12.05 23.15
CA ALA A 132 23.18 -12.88 23.32
C ALA A 132 23.12 -14.02 22.29
N HIS A 133 23.66 -13.81 21.10
CA HIS A 133 23.79 -14.82 20.04
C HIS A 133 25.11 -15.62 20.09
N GLY A 134 25.88 -15.53 21.19
CA GLY A 134 27.09 -16.33 21.40
C GLY A 134 28.29 -15.90 20.54
N GLN A 135 28.24 -14.73 19.91
CA GLN A 135 29.36 -14.21 19.12
C GLN A 135 30.39 -13.54 20.04
N SER A 136 31.68 -13.80 19.78
CA SER A 136 32.77 -13.18 20.53
C SER A 136 32.94 -11.72 20.15
N ILE A 137 32.72 -10.82 21.10
CA ILE A 137 33.06 -9.40 21.01
C ILE A 137 33.63 -8.99 22.39
N GLY A 138 34.90 -8.58 22.40
CA GLY A 138 35.62 -8.22 23.61
C GLY A 138 35.72 -6.70 23.79
N ARG A 139 36.00 -6.24 25.01
CA ARG A 139 36.19 -4.80 25.31
C ARG A 139 37.26 -4.16 24.43
N THR A 140 38.35 -4.86 24.17
CA THR A 140 39.44 -4.38 23.30
C THR A 140 38.94 -4.11 21.88
N HIS A 141 38.17 -5.04 21.30
CA HIS A 141 37.56 -4.85 19.97
C HIS A 141 36.62 -3.64 19.94
N CYS A 142 35.93 -3.35 21.04
CA CYS A 142 35.05 -2.19 21.17
C CYS A 142 35.79 -0.85 21.36
N MET A 143 37.04 -0.87 21.83
CA MET A 143 37.85 0.34 22.01
C MET A 143 38.74 0.68 20.82
N ASP A 144 39.10 -0.33 20.00
CA ASP A 144 39.92 -0.16 18.80
C ASP A 144 39.10 0.20 17.54
N SER A 145 37.77 0.25 17.63
CA SER A 145 36.83 0.55 16.53
C SER A 145 36.30 1.97 16.57
#